data_AF-A0A818EMR3-F1
#
_entry.id   AF-A0A818EMR3-F1
#
_cell.length_a   1.000
_cell.length_b   1.000
_cell.length_c   1.000
_cell.angle_alpha   90.00
_cell.angle_beta   90.00
_cell.angle_gamma   90.00
#
_symmetry.space_group_name_H-M   'P 1'
#
loop_
_entity.id
_entity.type
_entity.pdbx_description
1 polymer ?
#
loop_
_entity_poly.entity_id
_entity_poly.type
_entity_poly.pdbx_seq_one_letter_code
_entity_poly.pdbx_strand_id
1 'polypeptide(L)'
;MSGIDIKLTAGFDRKSSSIEANGSVEHVITDKEVIAFGLYGENLKNAVNKHSDQSPRDVYLHRPTPWGDLYKSYGWEEVKTVLKVIKSEILDVTSKPTIVAKKNLINTSPYRATFDASVSEDVKNTTQTTWSKTDTIDVSQSFKYSLKFLGTGVEGTTTMSYSHSWGQGGSETQEVTVGSRQGVSVPLEPKQSAVAKLIASKGFMKVQIVYNASLTGSVAVNYGKKHNGHHFWSYDISQVMADASLNNSLEFTEEIEIGYYSNSTVKLEDGDQATTGESRSQAEGEGQNDEGEDQDDQEEGRGEGEDQGEGQDEGENQNDEGEDQNDEGEDQNDEGEDQNDEGEDQNNEGEGKGEGEQLDGGDTQEGGEFAEGTNKIRLVCNGRPCAQCFQCRDWHFEGDEETWTWISNYRKWNDEDEDRWYSDAVYECFTKRDDAMCKFSGYNNDAYSSNGYLLHGGYGVSHGNVYDHSCVCEKH
;
A
#
# COMPACT_ATOMS: atom_id res chain seq x y z
N MET A 1 -12.90 -12.22 -21.23
CA MET A 1 -13.33 -11.34 -20.13
C MET A 1 -12.05 -10.87 -19.47
N SER A 2 -11.76 -9.57 -19.53
CA SER A 2 -10.62 -8.97 -18.82
C SER A 2 -11.04 -8.67 -17.38
N GLY A 3 -10.16 -8.94 -16.43
CA GLY A 3 -10.43 -8.79 -15.00
C GLY A 3 -9.79 -9.90 -14.18
N ILE A 4 -9.61 -9.63 -12.89
CA ILE A 4 -9.12 -10.60 -11.91
C ILE A 4 -10.26 -10.86 -10.91
N ASP A 5 -10.60 -12.14 -10.77
CA ASP A 5 -11.64 -12.64 -9.88
C ASP A 5 -11.00 -13.46 -8.75
N ILE A 6 -11.29 -13.08 -7.50
CA ILE A 6 -10.78 -13.71 -6.29
C ILE A 6 -11.95 -14.24 -5.46
N LYS A 7 -12.02 -15.56 -5.30
CA LYS A 7 -13.05 -16.24 -4.51
C LYS A 7 -12.42 -16.91 -3.30
N LEU A 8 -12.91 -16.56 -2.12
CA LEU A 8 -12.42 -17.02 -0.84
C LEU A 8 -13.56 -17.72 -0.10
N THR A 9 -13.32 -18.92 0.43
CA THR A 9 -14.21 -19.56 1.39
C THR A 9 -13.46 -19.74 2.70
N ALA A 10 -13.93 -19.07 3.75
CA ALA A 10 -13.43 -19.21 5.11
C ALA A 10 -14.23 -20.32 5.83
N GLY A 11 -13.59 -21.47 6.00
CA GLY A 11 -14.07 -22.60 6.79
C GLY A 11 -13.46 -22.65 8.19
N PHE A 12 -13.80 -23.67 8.96
CA PHE A 12 -13.31 -23.83 10.35
C PHE A 12 -11.81 -24.19 10.42
N ASP A 13 -11.31 -24.84 9.37
CA ASP A 13 -9.94 -25.32 9.25
C ASP A 13 -9.47 -25.21 7.81
N ARG A 14 -8.18 -25.50 7.57
CA ARG A 14 -7.61 -25.46 6.23
C ARG A 14 -8.29 -26.41 5.23
N LYS A 15 -8.93 -27.49 5.68
CA LYS A 15 -9.61 -28.47 4.80
C LYS A 15 -10.96 -27.98 4.30
N SER A 16 -11.63 -27.16 5.10
CA SER A 16 -12.93 -26.55 4.79
C SER A 16 -12.82 -25.14 4.20
N SER A 17 -11.61 -24.58 4.17
CA SER A 17 -11.30 -23.32 3.50
C SER A 17 -10.80 -23.53 2.07
N SER A 18 -11.05 -22.56 1.19
CA SER A 18 -10.55 -22.59 -0.19
C SER A 18 -10.25 -21.19 -0.72
N ILE A 19 -9.30 -21.11 -1.64
CA ILE A 19 -9.00 -19.91 -2.44
C ILE A 19 -8.97 -20.29 -3.93
N GLU A 20 -9.62 -19.47 -4.75
CA GLU A 20 -9.53 -19.52 -6.20
C GLU A 20 -9.31 -18.09 -6.70
N ALA A 21 -8.12 -17.80 -7.22
CA ALA A 21 -7.81 -16.53 -7.86
C ALA A 21 -7.42 -16.80 -9.32
N ASN A 22 -8.04 -16.09 -10.26
CA ASN A 22 -7.76 -16.25 -11.68
C ASN A 22 -8.07 -14.97 -12.46
N GLY A 23 -7.54 -14.90 -13.68
CA GLY A 23 -7.77 -13.80 -14.59
C GLY A 23 -6.49 -13.03 -14.94
N SER A 24 -6.67 -12.05 -15.81
CA SER A 24 -5.63 -11.14 -16.25
C SER A 24 -6.22 -9.81 -16.67
N VAL A 25 -5.39 -8.78 -16.57
CA VAL A 25 -5.69 -7.43 -17.02
C VAL A 25 -4.53 -6.96 -17.90
N GLU A 26 -4.85 -6.27 -18.97
CA GLU A 26 -3.86 -5.71 -19.89
C GLU A 26 -4.19 -4.25 -20.20
N HIS A 27 -3.15 -3.45 -20.41
CA HIS A 27 -3.24 -2.07 -20.87
C HIS A 27 -1.97 -1.69 -21.64
N VAL A 28 -2.03 -0.61 -22.42
CA VAL A 28 -0.85 -0.06 -23.11
C VAL A 28 0.13 0.45 -22.06
N ILE A 29 1.40 0.08 -22.19
CA ILE A 29 2.45 0.39 -21.20
C ILE A 29 2.50 1.89 -20.87
N THR A 30 2.67 2.22 -19.59
CA THR A 30 2.81 3.60 -19.10
C THR A 30 4.27 3.99 -18.87
N ASP A 31 4.59 5.29 -18.82
CA ASP A 31 5.96 5.75 -18.54
C ASP A 31 6.54 5.21 -17.23
N LYS A 32 5.69 5.06 -16.21
CA LYS A 32 6.06 4.47 -14.92
C LYS A 32 6.49 3.01 -15.08
N GLU A 33 5.77 2.25 -15.90
CA GLU A 33 6.09 0.87 -16.22
C GLU A 33 7.33 0.75 -17.09
N VAL A 34 7.53 1.67 -18.05
CA VAL A 34 8.78 1.77 -18.83
C VAL A 34 9.99 1.87 -17.90
N ILE A 35 9.90 2.69 -16.85
CA ILE A 35 10.95 2.81 -15.83
C ILE A 35 11.09 1.51 -15.04
N ALA A 36 9.99 0.92 -14.56
CA ALA A 36 10.00 -0.30 -13.75
C ALA A 36 10.58 -1.52 -14.48
N PHE A 37 10.37 -1.63 -15.79
CA PHE A 37 10.95 -2.66 -16.65
C PHE A 37 12.37 -2.31 -17.15
N GLY A 38 12.94 -1.18 -16.72
CA GLY A 38 14.31 -0.78 -17.07
C GLY A 38 14.48 -0.31 -18.51
N LEU A 39 13.39 0.08 -19.18
CA LEU A 39 13.35 0.49 -20.59
C LEU A 39 13.47 2.02 -20.78
N TYR A 40 13.68 2.78 -19.71
CA TYR A 40 13.76 4.24 -19.79
C TYR A 40 15.05 4.74 -20.47
N GLY A 41 14.93 5.85 -21.21
CA GLY A 41 16.07 6.53 -21.84
C GLY A 41 16.76 5.68 -22.92
N GLU A 42 18.09 5.64 -22.89
CA GLU A 42 18.90 4.91 -23.88
C GLU A 42 18.83 3.38 -23.70
N ASN A 43 18.30 2.86 -22.58
CA ASN A 43 18.22 1.42 -22.36
C ASN A 43 17.37 0.70 -23.41
N LEU A 44 16.23 1.28 -23.82
CA LEU A 44 15.40 0.68 -24.87
C LEU A 44 16.11 0.68 -26.23
N LYS A 45 16.81 1.76 -26.58
CA LYS A 45 17.60 1.81 -27.82
C LYS A 45 18.74 0.81 -27.81
N ASN A 46 19.44 0.69 -26.68
CA ASN A 46 20.52 -0.29 -26.49
C ASN A 46 19.99 -1.73 -26.57
N ALA A 47 18.82 -2.00 -26.00
CA ALA A 47 18.17 -3.30 -26.11
C ALA A 47 17.82 -3.64 -27.57
N VAL A 48 17.24 -2.69 -28.31
CA VAL A 48 16.95 -2.85 -29.74
C VAL A 48 18.24 -3.01 -30.56
N ASN A 49 19.30 -2.27 -30.24
CA ASN A 49 20.60 -2.41 -30.89
C ASN A 49 21.16 -3.82 -30.71
N LYS A 50 21.11 -4.36 -29.49
CA LYS A 50 21.57 -5.73 -29.18
C LYS A 50 20.73 -6.80 -29.87
N HIS A 51 19.43 -6.56 -30.07
CA HIS A 51 18.54 -7.47 -30.80
C HIS A 51 18.76 -7.45 -32.33
N SER A 52 19.06 -6.28 -32.90
CA SER A 52 19.05 -6.07 -34.35
C SER A 52 20.43 -5.88 -34.99
N ASP A 53 21.50 -5.90 -34.18
CA ASP A 53 22.88 -5.57 -34.58
C ASP A 53 23.03 -4.20 -35.27
N GLN A 54 22.07 -3.29 -35.05
CA GLN A 54 22.12 -1.93 -35.57
C GLN A 54 21.49 -0.94 -34.60
N SER A 55 22.17 0.18 -34.37
CA SER A 55 21.67 1.22 -33.48
C SER A 55 20.50 1.97 -34.12
N PRO A 56 19.30 1.97 -33.50
CA PRO A 56 18.15 2.71 -34.00
C PRO A 56 18.34 4.21 -33.75
N ARG A 57 17.71 5.03 -34.60
CA ARG A 57 17.60 6.47 -34.33
C ARG A 57 16.56 6.72 -33.26
N ASP A 58 15.38 6.11 -33.39
CA ASP A 58 14.25 6.29 -32.50
C ASP A 58 13.55 4.95 -32.25
N VAL A 59 12.95 4.81 -31.07
CA VAL A 59 12.22 3.63 -30.61
C VAL A 59 10.96 4.09 -29.89
N TYR A 60 9.84 3.42 -30.12
CA TYR A 60 8.56 3.75 -29.51
C TYR A 60 7.87 2.49 -29.02
N LEU A 61 7.26 2.55 -27.84
CA LEU A 61 6.52 1.44 -27.23
C LEU A 61 5.01 1.53 -27.47
N HIS A 62 4.50 2.72 -27.79
CA HIS A 62 3.09 2.96 -28.04
C HIS A 62 2.87 4.15 -28.98
N ARG A 63 1.61 4.41 -29.31
CA ARG A 63 1.17 5.50 -30.18
C ARG A 63 1.12 6.84 -29.43
N PRO A 64 1.16 7.98 -30.14
CA PRO A 64 1.43 8.12 -31.58
C PRO A 64 2.93 8.11 -31.89
N THR A 65 3.31 7.69 -33.10
CA THR A 65 4.69 7.87 -33.61
C THR A 65 4.75 9.04 -34.62
N PRO A 66 5.88 9.76 -34.76
CA PRO A 66 5.97 10.97 -35.59
C PRO A 66 5.67 10.78 -37.09
N TRP A 67 5.84 9.58 -37.66
CA TRP A 67 5.69 9.33 -39.10
C TRP A 67 4.29 8.89 -39.51
N GLY A 68 3.26 9.49 -38.95
CA GLY A 68 1.87 9.11 -39.23
C GLY A 68 1.50 7.77 -38.60
N ASP A 69 1.92 7.56 -37.35
CA ASP A 69 1.51 6.44 -36.50
C ASP A 69 1.77 5.06 -37.12
N LEU A 70 2.99 4.54 -36.90
CA LEU A 70 3.48 3.29 -37.44
C LEU A 70 2.62 2.10 -37.00
N TYR A 71 2.17 2.07 -35.74
CA TYR A 71 1.28 1.02 -35.24
C TYR A 71 -0.02 0.93 -36.04
N LYS A 72 -0.67 2.08 -36.29
CA LYS A 72 -1.89 2.12 -37.09
C LYS A 72 -1.62 1.81 -38.57
N SER A 73 -0.56 2.38 -39.12
CA SER A 73 -0.24 2.29 -40.55
C SER A 73 0.15 0.89 -40.99
N TYR A 74 0.87 0.15 -40.14
CA TYR A 74 1.34 -1.20 -40.42
C TYR A 74 0.57 -2.30 -39.68
N GLY A 75 -0.37 -1.95 -38.80
CA GLY A 75 -1.14 -2.92 -38.01
C GLY A 75 -0.32 -3.63 -36.96
N TRP A 76 0.72 -2.97 -36.41
CA TRP A 76 1.53 -3.52 -35.32
C TRP A 76 0.80 -3.36 -33.99
N GLU A 77 1.06 -4.30 -33.08
CA GLU A 77 0.52 -4.24 -31.71
C GLU A 77 1.40 -3.33 -30.85
N GLU A 78 0.78 -2.36 -30.18
CA GLU A 78 1.45 -1.54 -29.15
C GLU A 78 1.95 -2.43 -28.01
N VAL A 79 3.03 -2.01 -27.36
CA VAL A 79 3.51 -2.69 -26.16
C VAL A 79 2.47 -2.54 -25.06
N LYS A 80 2.08 -3.68 -24.48
CA LYS A 80 1.12 -3.77 -23.39
C LYS A 80 1.74 -4.43 -22.17
N THR A 81 1.39 -3.91 -21.00
CA THR A 81 1.61 -4.58 -19.73
C THR A 81 0.46 -5.55 -19.49
N VAL A 82 0.78 -6.82 -19.21
CA VAL A 82 -0.18 -7.88 -18.86
C VAL A 82 0.08 -8.33 -17.44
N LEU A 83 -0.85 -8.03 -16.53
CA LEU A 83 -0.83 -8.52 -15.15
C LEU A 83 -1.73 -9.75 -15.04
N LYS A 84 -1.17 -10.85 -14.51
CA LYS A 84 -1.84 -12.14 -14.42
C LYS A 84 -1.65 -12.77 -13.04
N VAL A 85 -2.69 -13.42 -12.52
CA VAL A 85 -2.57 -14.28 -11.33
C VAL A 85 -1.80 -15.54 -11.71
N ILE A 86 -0.71 -15.82 -10.98
CA ILE A 86 0.12 -17.02 -11.22
C ILE A 86 0.05 -18.02 -10.06
N LYS A 87 -0.24 -17.57 -8.84
CA LYS A 87 -0.36 -18.44 -7.66
C LYS A 87 -1.36 -17.87 -6.68
N SER A 88 -2.08 -18.74 -5.98
CA SER A 88 -2.88 -18.38 -4.80
C SER A 88 -2.84 -19.50 -3.77
N GLU A 89 -2.63 -19.18 -2.51
CA GLU A 89 -2.55 -20.18 -1.44
C GLU A 89 -3.05 -19.66 -0.10
N ILE A 90 -3.59 -20.59 0.71
CA ILE A 90 -3.93 -20.31 2.10
C ILE A 90 -2.67 -20.57 2.94
N LEU A 91 -2.20 -19.54 3.62
CA LEU A 91 -1.04 -19.60 4.51
C LEU A 91 -1.42 -20.14 5.89
N ASP A 92 -2.50 -19.60 6.47
CA ASP A 92 -2.94 -19.96 7.82
C ASP A 92 -4.47 -19.93 7.96
N VAL A 93 -4.98 -20.79 8.84
CA VAL A 93 -6.39 -20.80 9.27
C VAL A 93 -6.42 -21.15 10.74
N THR A 94 -6.93 -20.23 11.56
CA THR A 94 -7.22 -20.49 12.98
C THR A 94 -8.69 -20.29 13.26
N SER A 95 -9.22 -21.05 14.22
CA SER A 95 -10.60 -20.93 14.65
C SER A 95 -10.70 -21.33 16.12
N LYS A 96 -11.24 -20.43 16.96
CA LYS A 96 -11.41 -20.65 18.39
C LYS A 96 -12.87 -20.37 18.80
N PRO A 97 -13.55 -21.31 19.46
CA PRO A 97 -14.85 -21.04 20.06
C PRO A 97 -14.75 -19.89 21.07
N THR A 98 -15.64 -18.90 20.96
CA THR A 98 -15.73 -17.75 21.86
C THR A 98 -17.18 -17.49 22.25
N ILE A 99 -17.39 -16.98 23.47
CA ILE A 99 -18.71 -16.52 23.90
C ILE A 99 -18.92 -15.12 23.31
N VAL A 100 -19.89 -15.01 22.41
CA VAL A 100 -20.24 -13.76 21.72
C VAL A 100 -21.19 -12.93 22.57
N ALA A 101 -22.23 -13.57 23.13
CA ALA A 101 -23.22 -12.89 23.95
C ALA A 101 -23.75 -13.81 25.07
N LYS A 102 -24.29 -13.19 26.13
CA LYS A 102 -24.89 -13.88 27.27
C LYS A 102 -26.22 -13.23 27.64
N LYS A 103 -27.23 -14.05 27.96
CA LYS A 103 -28.53 -13.61 28.46
C LYS A 103 -28.85 -14.38 29.74
N ASN A 104 -28.97 -13.65 30.86
CA ASN A 104 -29.36 -14.22 32.14
C ASN A 104 -30.89 -14.25 32.24
N LEU A 105 -31.44 -15.41 32.59
CA LEU A 105 -32.87 -15.66 32.78
C LEU A 105 -33.07 -15.99 34.24
N ILE A 106 -33.90 -15.24 34.96
CA ILE A 106 -34.11 -15.43 36.40
C ILE A 106 -35.61 -15.43 36.66
N ASN A 107 -36.12 -16.53 37.24
CA ASN A 107 -37.52 -16.61 37.65
C ASN A 107 -37.69 -16.18 39.11
N THR A 108 -37.98 -14.90 39.32
CA THR A 108 -38.31 -14.34 40.64
C THR A 108 -39.77 -14.56 41.06
N SER A 109 -40.61 -15.12 40.18
CA SER A 109 -42.01 -15.43 40.47
C SER A 109 -42.12 -16.63 41.41
N PRO A 110 -43.17 -16.70 42.25
CA PRO A 110 -43.51 -17.92 42.98
C PRO A 110 -44.11 -19.02 42.08
N TYR A 111 -44.30 -18.76 40.78
CA TYR A 111 -44.86 -19.70 39.81
C TYR A 111 -43.85 -20.04 38.72
N ARG A 112 -43.96 -21.25 38.15
CA ARG A 112 -43.21 -21.65 36.95
C ARG A 112 -43.51 -20.71 35.79
N ALA A 113 -42.46 -20.28 35.08
CA ALA A 113 -42.58 -19.41 33.92
C ALA A 113 -41.68 -19.90 32.78
N THR A 114 -42.03 -19.56 31.54
CA THR A 114 -41.20 -19.85 30.36
C THR A 114 -40.56 -18.56 29.88
N PHE A 115 -39.25 -18.60 29.68
CA PHE A 115 -38.46 -17.46 29.25
C PHE A 115 -37.93 -17.67 27.84
N ASP A 116 -37.92 -16.60 27.04
CA ASP A 116 -37.24 -16.58 25.75
C ASP A 116 -35.73 -16.52 25.97
N ALA A 117 -35.04 -17.59 25.60
CA ALA A 117 -33.60 -17.75 25.65
C ALA A 117 -32.92 -17.38 24.32
N SER A 118 -33.66 -16.83 23.36
CA SER A 118 -33.07 -16.32 22.13
C SER A 118 -32.04 -15.23 22.45
N VAL A 119 -30.85 -15.41 21.90
CA VAL A 119 -29.70 -14.51 22.03
C VAL A 119 -29.08 -14.29 20.65
N SER A 120 -28.80 -13.03 20.34
CA SER A 120 -28.18 -12.59 19.10
C SER A 120 -27.28 -11.41 19.38
N GLU A 121 -26.23 -11.25 18.57
CA GLU A 121 -25.27 -10.16 18.63
C GLU A 121 -24.83 -9.81 17.21
N ASP A 122 -24.63 -8.53 16.94
CA ASP A 122 -24.02 -8.08 15.70
C ASP A 122 -22.49 -8.10 15.85
N VAL A 123 -21.82 -8.84 14.98
CA VAL A 123 -20.36 -8.95 14.95
C VAL A 123 -19.83 -8.53 13.60
N LYS A 124 -18.56 -8.14 13.53
CA LYS A 124 -17.94 -7.71 12.28
C LYS A 124 -17.05 -8.81 11.71
N ASN A 125 -17.31 -9.17 10.47
CA ASN A 125 -16.31 -9.83 9.63
C ASN A 125 -15.45 -8.74 9.00
N THR A 126 -14.15 -8.97 8.92
CA THR A 126 -13.16 -7.99 8.44
C THR A 126 -12.28 -8.63 7.39
N THR A 127 -11.88 -7.85 6.39
CA THR A 127 -10.85 -8.23 5.44
C THR A 127 -9.84 -7.11 5.34
N GLN A 128 -8.55 -7.45 5.42
CA GLN A 128 -7.46 -6.50 5.27
C GLN A 128 -6.52 -6.99 4.18
N THR A 129 -6.07 -6.08 3.31
CA THR A 129 -5.16 -6.40 2.21
C THR A 129 -3.87 -5.59 2.30
N THR A 130 -2.75 -6.24 2.05
CA THR A 130 -1.42 -5.61 1.96
C THR A 130 -0.69 -6.14 0.73
N TRP A 131 0.25 -5.35 0.22
CA TRP A 131 0.94 -5.63 -1.04
C TRP A 131 2.45 -5.45 -0.89
N SER A 132 3.25 -6.28 -1.56
CA SER A 132 4.72 -6.23 -1.48
C SER A 132 5.35 -5.07 -2.24
N LYS A 133 4.76 -4.67 -3.38
CA LYS A 133 5.18 -3.54 -4.23
C LYS A 133 3.93 -2.99 -4.94
N THR A 134 3.65 -1.70 -4.82
CA THR A 134 2.39 -1.11 -5.33
C THR A 134 2.60 0.04 -6.29
N ASP A 135 3.81 0.59 -6.32
CA ASP A 135 4.16 1.85 -6.96
C ASP A 135 5.02 1.68 -8.21
N THR A 136 5.06 0.48 -8.81
CA THR A 136 5.89 0.21 -10.00
C THR A 136 5.10 -0.02 -11.28
N ILE A 137 3.83 -0.41 -11.18
CA ILE A 137 2.92 -0.55 -12.34
C ILE A 137 1.61 0.21 -12.07
N ASP A 138 0.87 0.53 -13.13
CA ASP A 138 -0.40 1.24 -13.06
C ASP A 138 -1.51 0.42 -13.69
N VAL A 139 -2.34 -0.22 -12.86
CA VAL A 139 -3.47 -1.01 -13.33
C VAL A 139 -4.77 -0.28 -12.97
N SER A 140 -5.46 0.22 -13.99
CA SER A 140 -6.71 0.98 -13.84
C SER A 140 -7.95 0.09 -13.65
N GLN A 141 -7.80 -1.24 -13.78
CA GLN A 141 -8.92 -2.18 -13.69
C GLN A 141 -9.17 -2.63 -12.25
N SER A 142 -10.45 -2.80 -11.90
CA SER A 142 -10.88 -3.21 -10.56
C SER A 142 -10.76 -4.71 -10.34
N PHE A 143 -10.30 -5.12 -9.16
CA PHE A 143 -10.25 -6.50 -8.69
C PHE A 143 -11.58 -6.85 -8.04
N LYS A 144 -12.12 -8.05 -8.27
CA LYS A 144 -13.39 -8.49 -7.67
C LYS A 144 -13.13 -9.53 -6.60
N TYR A 145 -13.56 -9.24 -5.38
CA TYR A 145 -13.45 -10.14 -4.24
C TYR A 145 -14.82 -10.69 -3.89
N SER A 146 -14.91 -12.01 -3.72
CA SER A 146 -16.10 -12.70 -3.23
C SER A 146 -15.71 -13.61 -2.08
N LEU A 147 -16.11 -13.24 -0.86
CA LEU A 147 -15.81 -13.99 0.34
C LEU A 147 -17.07 -14.70 0.81
N LYS A 148 -16.91 -15.97 1.15
CA LYS A 148 -17.95 -16.84 1.69
C LYS A 148 -17.55 -17.30 3.09
N PHE A 149 -18.43 -17.12 4.06
CA PHE A 149 -18.23 -17.60 5.43
C PHE A 149 -19.18 -18.77 5.70
N LEU A 150 -18.62 -19.92 6.10
CA LEU A 150 -19.42 -21.10 6.43
C LEU A 150 -20.00 -20.98 7.85
N GLY A 151 -21.32 -21.12 7.98
CA GLY A 151 -21.95 -21.46 9.27
C GLY A 151 -22.27 -20.32 10.24
N THR A 152 -22.58 -19.09 9.79
CA THR A 152 -23.01 -18.02 10.72
C THR A 152 -24.41 -18.24 11.34
N GLY A 153 -25.12 -19.30 10.97
CA GLY A 153 -26.40 -19.71 11.57
C GLY A 153 -26.89 -21.06 11.04
N VAL A 154 -28.10 -21.46 11.47
CA VAL A 154 -28.63 -22.84 11.33
C VAL A 154 -28.59 -23.38 9.88
N GLU A 155 -28.67 -22.54 8.84
CA GLU A 155 -28.50 -22.98 7.43
C GLU A 155 -27.91 -21.88 6.51
N GLY A 156 -27.38 -20.78 7.07
CA GLY A 156 -27.02 -19.58 6.32
C GLY A 156 -25.55 -19.51 5.90
N THR A 157 -25.30 -19.29 4.61
CA THR A 157 -24.01 -18.78 4.13
C THR A 157 -24.03 -17.26 4.16
N THR A 158 -23.00 -16.62 4.73
CA THR A 158 -22.79 -15.16 4.59
C THR A 158 -21.83 -14.92 3.43
N THR A 159 -22.13 -13.92 2.60
CA THR A 159 -21.23 -13.46 1.53
C THR A 159 -20.88 -11.98 1.70
N MET A 160 -19.60 -11.67 1.50
CA MET A 160 -19.08 -10.31 1.34
C MET A 160 -18.55 -10.15 -0.08
N SER A 161 -18.79 -9.00 -0.71
CA SER A 161 -18.21 -8.72 -2.03
C SER A 161 -17.84 -7.25 -2.13
N TYR A 162 -16.65 -6.99 -2.63
CA TYR A 162 -16.09 -5.65 -2.78
C TYR A 162 -15.08 -5.62 -3.93
N SER A 163 -14.63 -4.41 -4.28
CA SER A 163 -13.62 -4.20 -5.32
C SER A 163 -12.59 -3.17 -4.91
N HIS A 164 -11.31 -3.43 -5.19
CA HIS A 164 -10.22 -2.47 -5.02
C HIS A 164 -9.51 -2.19 -6.33
N SER A 165 -8.88 -1.02 -6.39
CA SER A 165 -7.88 -0.71 -7.41
C SER A 165 -6.58 -1.43 -7.07
N TRP A 166 -5.77 -1.70 -8.09
CA TRP A 166 -4.45 -2.27 -7.91
C TRP A 166 -3.58 -1.47 -6.93
N GLY A 167 -2.80 -2.19 -6.12
CA GLY A 167 -1.82 -1.61 -5.22
C GLY A 167 -2.42 -0.77 -4.08
N GLN A 168 -3.74 -0.69 -3.99
CA GLN A 168 -4.42 -0.09 -2.85
C GLN A 168 -4.66 -1.21 -1.83
N GLY A 169 -3.86 -1.20 -0.76
CA GLY A 169 -4.23 -1.92 0.45
C GLY A 169 -5.48 -1.29 1.09
N GLY A 170 -6.04 -1.96 2.09
CA GLY A 170 -7.22 -1.42 2.76
C GLY A 170 -7.80 -2.37 3.80
N SER A 171 -8.85 -1.90 4.46
CA SER A 171 -9.66 -2.71 5.37
C SER A 171 -11.12 -2.54 5.03
N GLU A 172 -11.78 -3.65 4.76
CA GLU A 172 -13.21 -3.74 4.49
C GLU A 172 -13.89 -4.48 5.63
N THR A 173 -15.06 -4.01 6.06
CA THR A 173 -15.80 -4.66 7.16
C THR A 173 -17.26 -4.87 6.80
N GLN A 174 -17.81 -6.00 7.21
CA GLN A 174 -19.22 -6.33 7.07
C GLN A 174 -19.78 -6.76 8.42
N GLU A 175 -20.81 -6.06 8.88
CA GLU A 175 -21.55 -6.43 10.07
C GLU A 175 -22.49 -7.60 9.75
N VAL A 176 -22.47 -8.62 10.62
CA VAL A 176 -23.29 -9.83 10.51
C VAL A 176 -23.91 -10.14 11.85
N THR A 177 -25.21 -10.38 11.86
CA THR A 177 -25.90 -10.84 13.07
C THR A 177 -25.65 -12.32 13.27
N VAL A 178 -25.01 -12.68 14.38
CA VAL A 178 -24.87 -14.06 14.84
C VAL A 178 -25.92 -14.30 15.92
N GLY A 179 -26.69 -15.38 15.82
CA GLY A 179 -27.68 -15.68 16.85
C GLY A 179 -28.64 -16.81 16.48
N SER A 180 -29.41 -17.26 17.48
CA SER A 180 -30.49 -18.22 17.26
C SER A 180 -31.73 -17.48 16.75
N ARG A 181 -32.00 -17.53 15.45
CA ARG A 181 -33.32 -17.12 14.91
C ARG A 181 -34.44 -18.09 15.32
N GLN A 182 -34.08 -19.29 15.73
CA GLN A 182 -35.03 -20.28 16.24
C GLN A 182 -35.27 -20.00 17.72
N GLY A 183 -36.52 -19.69 18.07
CA GLY A 183 -36.93 -19.30 19.42
C GLY A 183 -36.60 -20.38 20.45
N VAL A 184 -35.47 -20.25 21.13
CA VAL A 184 -35.11 -21.13 22.25
C VAL A 184 -35.95 -20.67 23.45
N SER A 185 -36.76 -21.56 24.01
CA SER A 185 -37.57 -21.26 25.19
C SER A 185 -37.20 -22.17 26.35
N VAL A 186 -37.06 -21.61 27.55
CA VAL A 186 -36.62 -22.34 28.74
C VAL A 186 -37.65 -22.18 29.85
N PRO A 187 -38.29 -23.27 30.32
CA PRO A 187 -39.12 -23.23 31.51
C PRO A 187 -38.22 -23.18 32.76
N LEU A 188 -38.46 -22.23 33.65
CA LEU A 188 -37.78 -22.12 34.94
C LEU A 188 -38.80 -22.27 36.08
N GLU A 189 -38.48 -23.11 37.05
CA GLU A 189 -39.24 -23.20 38.31
C GLU A 189 -39.02 -21.94 39.17
N PRO A 190 -39.84 -21.70 40.20
CA PRO A 190 -39.65 -20.57 41.11
C PRO A 190 -38.23 -20.53 41.68
N LYS A 191 -37.62 -19.34 41.68
CA LYS A 191 -36.26 -19.06 42.17
C LYS A 191 -35.11 -19.72 41.38
N GLN A 192 -35.39 -20.35 40.24
CA GLN A 192 -34.34 -20.85 39.34
C GLN A 192 -33.82 -19.74 38.41
N SER A 193 -32.58 -19.92 37.97
CA SER A 193 -31.93 -19.09 36.96
C SER A 193 -31.26 -19.97 35.91
N ALA A 194 -31.14 -19.44 34.69
CA ALA A 194 -30.39 -20.04 33.60
C ALA A 194 -29.61 -18.96 32.85
N VAL A 195 -28.52 -19.34 32.21
CA VAL A 195 -27.71 -18.48 31.36
C VAL A 195 -27.71 -19.04 29.95
N ALA A 196 -28.25 -18.29 29.00
CA ALA A 196 -28.11 -18.59 27.58
C ALA A 196 -26.82 -17.93 27.06
N LYS A 197 -25.87 -18.75 26.60
CA LYS A 197 -24.59 -18.32 26.02
C LYS A 197 -24.62 -18.54 24.51
N LEU A 198 -24.50 -17.46 23.74
CA LEU A 198 -24.21 -17.55 22.31
C LEU A 198 -22.72 -17.80 22.14
N ILE A 199 -22.36 -18.99 21.68
CA ILE A 199 -20.98 -19.39 21.39
C ILE A 199 -20.84 -19.42 19.86
N ALA A 200 -19.79 -18.81 19.32
CA ALA A 200 -19.44 -18.91 17.92
C ALA A 200 -17.94 -19.12 17.78
N SER A 201 -17.51 -19.72 16.68
CA SER A 201 -16.11 -19.80 16.31
C SER A 201 -15.63 -18.47 15.74
N LYS A 202 -14.72 -17.79 16.43
CA LYS A 202 -13.98 -16.65 15.89
C LYS A 202 -12.75 -17.20 15.16
N GLY A 203 -12.70 -16.98 13.85
CA GLY A 203 -11.63 -17.45 13.00
C GLY A 203 -10.83 -16.33 12.36
N PHE A 204 -9.62 -16.71 11.95
CA PHE A 204 -8.69 -15.90 11.17
C PHE A 204 -8.17 -16.74 10.01
N MET A 205 -8.14 -16.18 8.81
CA MET A 205 -7.58 -16.83 7.63
C MET A 205 -6.61 -15.87 6.94
N LYS A 206 -5.40 -16.35 6.65
CA LYS A 206 -4.39 -15.61 5.90
C LYS A 206 -4.17 -16.26 4.54
N VAL A 207 -4.27 -15.46 3.49
CA VAL A 207 -4.13 -15.89 2.09
C VAL A 207 -3.06 -15.07 1.41
N GLN A 208 -2.34 -15.70 0.49
CA GLN A 208 -1.37 -15.05 -0.38
C GLN A 208 -1.75 -15.26 -1.84
N ILE A 209 -1.66 -14.21 -2.64
CA ILE A 209 -1.83 -14.25 -4.10
C ILE A 209 -0.58 -13.66 -4.74
N VAL A 210 -0.01 -14.38 -5.71
CA VAL A 210 1.15 -13.93 -6.47
C VAL A 210 0.71 -13.59 -7.88
N TYR A 211 1.12 -12.40 -8.33
CA TYR A 211 0.87 -11.87 -9.64
C TYR A 211 2.17 -11.71 -10.41
N ASN A 212 2.07 -11.84 -11.73
CA ASN A 212 3.15 -11.58 -12.66
C ASN A 212 2.71 -10.51 -13.66
N ALA A 213 3.42 -9.39 -13.71
CA ALA A 213 3.30 -8.41 -14.79
C ALA A 213 4.38 -8.70 -15.83
N SER A 214 4.02 -8.70 -17.11
CA SER A 214 4.95 -8.91 -18.22
C SER A 214 4.61 -8.00 -19.39
N LEU A 215 5.58 -7.70 -20.26
CA LEU A 215 5.33 -6.92 -21.48
C LEU A 215 5.08 -7.85 -22.67
N THR A 216 4.12 -7.46 -23.51
CA THR A 216 3.78 -8.12 -24.78
C THR A 216 3.60 -7.06 -25.87
N GLY A 217 3.53 -7.48 -27.14
CA GLY A 217 3.38 -6.56 -28.27
C GLY A 217 4.72 -6.26 -28.94
N SER A 218 4.78 -5.17 -29.70
CA SER A 218 5.94 -4.88 -30.54
C SER A 218 6.49 -3.48 -30.35
N VAL A 219 7.81 -3.35 -30.38
CA VAL A 219 8.53 -2.07 -30.37
C VAL A 219 8.61 -1.54 -31.81
N ALA A 220 8.15 -0.32 -32.04
CA ALA A 220 8.32 0.35 -33.32
C ALA A 220 9.70 1.03 -33.37
N VAL A 221 10.47 0.73 -34.41
CA VAL A 221 11.87 1.16 -34.55
C VAL A 221 12.05 1.97 -35.83
N ASN A 222 12.77 3.10 -35.73
CA ASN A 222 13.19 3.90 -36.87
C ASN A 222 14.72 3.95 -36.98
N TYR A 223 15.26 3.66 -38.16
CA TYR A 223 16.67 3.82 -38.46
C TYR A 223 16.92 4.99 -39.42
N GLY A 224 17.91 5.82 -39.10
CA GLY A 224 18.32 6.94 -39.96
C GLY A 224 18.79 6.48 -41.34
N LYS A 225 19.52 5.36 -41.42
CA LYS A 225 19.84 4.65 -42.66
C LYS A 225 19.03 3.36 -42.72
N LYS A 226 18.66 2.91 -43.91
CA LYS A 226 17.89 1.67 -44.10
C LYS A 226 18.62 0.48 -43.47
N HIS A 227 18.00 -0.16 -42.49
CA HIS A 227 18.39 -1.47 -41.98
C HIS A 227 17.70 -2.52 -42.85
N ASN A 228 18.46 -3.41 -43.49
CA ASN A 228 17.93 -4.45 -44.37
C ASN A 228 16.91 -3.96 -45.42
N GLY A 229 17.15 -2.76 -45.99
CA GLY A 229 16.31 -2.17 -47.04
C GLY A 229 15.12 -1.32 -46.56
N HIS A 230 14.87 -1.28 -45.24
CA HIS A 230 13.73 -0.56 -44.65
C HIS A 230 14.17 0.44 -43.57
N HIS A 231 13.44 1.55 -43.43
CA HIS A 231 13.67 2.52 -42.34
C HIS A 231 12.92 2.13 -41.06
N PHE A 232 11.74 1.54 -41.20
CA PHE A 232 10.89 1.18 -40.08
C PHE A 232 10.86 -0.32 -39.90
N TRP A 233 11.00 -0.74 -38.65
CA TRP A 233 10.95 -2.14 -38.22
C TRP A 233 10.06 -2.28 -36.99
N SER A 234 9.62 -3.51 -36.75
CA SER A 234 8.87 -3.89 -35.56
C SER A 234 9.47 -5.17 -35.00
N TYR A 235 9.81 -5.14 -33.72
CA TYR A 235 10.38 -6.29 -33.01
C TYR A 235 9.52 -6.66 -31.82
N ASP A 236 9.42 -7.95 -31.50
CA ASP A 236 8.72 -8.43 -30.32
C ASP A 236 9.43 -7.94 -29.05
N ILE A 237 8.70 -7.29 -28.14
CA ILE A 237 9.32 -6.72 -26.92
C ILE A 237 9.98 -7.79 -26.04
N SER A 238 9.41 -9.01 -26.00
CA SER A 238 9.96 -10.09 -25.18
C SER A 238 11.31 -10.55 -25.72
N GLN A 239 11.46 -10.64 -27.05
CA GLN A 239 12.73 -10.97 -27.71
C GLN A 239 13.76 -9.86 -27.53
N VAL A 240 13.37 -8.60 -27.74
CA VAL A 240 14.24 -7.44 -27.52
C VAL A 240 14.79 -7.42 -26.10
N MET A 241 13.93 -7.63 -25.10
CA MET A 241 14.35 -7.69 -23.70
C MET A 241 15.24 -8.90 -23.40
N ALA A 242 14.89 -10.08 -23.92
CA ALA A 242 15.67 -11.31 -23.72
C ALA A 242 17.10 -11.17 -24.26
N ASP A 243 17.26 -10.68 -25.50
CA ASP A 243 18.57 -10.46 -26.11
C ASP A 243 19.36 -9.39 -25.36
N ALA A 244 18.67 -8.40 -24.80
CA ALA A 244 19.25 -7.39 -23.92
C ALA A 244 19.59 -7.89 -22.50
N SER A 245 19.24 -9.12 -22.15
CA SER A 245 19.33 -9.66 -20.78
C SER A 245 18.53 -8.82 -19.76
N LEU A 246 17.45 -8.19 -20.21
CA LEU A 246 16.49 -7.47 -19.38
C LEU A 246 15.36 -8.39 -18.95
N ASN A 247 14.89 -8.21 -17.72
CA ASN A 247 13.80 -9.01 -17.19
C ASN A 247 12.45 -8.50 -17.73
N ASN A 248 11.76 -9.33 -18.52
CA ASN A 248 10.42 -9.03 -19.04
C ASN A 248 9.29 -9.36 -18.04
N SER A 249 9.61 -9.53 -16.75
CA SER A 249 8.60 -9.91 -15.77
C SER A 249 8.84 -9.31 -14.39
N LEU A 250 7.77 -8.84 -13.75
CA LEU A 250 7.78 -8.34 -12.37
C LEU A 250 6.79 -9.14 -11.55
N GLU A 251 7.20 -9.58 -10.36
CA GLU A 251 6.34 -10.32 -9.43
C GLU A 251 5.85 -9.45 -8.28
N PHE A 252 4.59 -9.66 -7.92
CA PHE A 252 3.90 -8.93 -6.86
C PHE A 252 3.16 -9.92 -5.96
N THR A 253 3.11 -9.62 -4.67
CA THR A 253 2.44 -10.45 -3.68
C THR A 253 1.38 -9.62 -2.96
N GLU A 254 0.16 -10.11 -2.93
CA GLU A 254 -0.92 -9.62 -2.08
C GLU A 254 -1.12 -10.59 -0.92
N GLU A 255 -1.16 -10.07 0.29
CA GLU A 255 -1.60 -10.81 1.46
C GLU A 255 -2.98 -10.32 1.89
N ILE A 256 -3.89 -11.26 2.12
CA ILE A 256 -5.26 -11.00 2.54
C ILE A 256 -5.49 -11.65 3.90
N GLU A 257 -5.84 -10.85 4.88
CA GLU A 257 -6.18 -11.28 6.24
C GLU A 257 -7.67 -11.16 6.49
N ILE A 258 -8.32 -12.25 6.89
CA ILE A 258 -9.78 -12.33 7.02
C ILE A 258 -10.13 -12.72 8.45
N GLY A 259 -10.82 -11.84 9.15
CA GLY A 259 -11.43 -12.10 10.45
C GLY A 259 -12.91 -12.45 10.27
N TYR A 260 -13.37 -13.57 10.84
CA TYR A 260 -14.74 -14.02 10.65
C TYR A 260 -15.32 -14.75 11.86
N TYR A 261 -16.66 -14.79 11.93
CA TYR A 261 -17.40 -15.63 12.87
C TYR A 261 -18.11 -16.76 12.13
N SER A 262 -18.17 -17.95 12.73
CA SER A 262 -18.78 -19.16 12.17
C SER A 262 -19.33 -20.07 13.28
N ASN A 263 -20.04 -21.15 12.91
CA ASN A 263 -20.54 -22.21 13.78
C ASN A 263 -21.21 -21.72 15.08
N SER A 264 -22.22 -20.86 14.94
CA SER A 264 -22.91 -20.32 16.11
C SER A 264 -23.85 -21.34 16.75
N THR A 265 -23.84 -21.40 18.08
CA THR A 265 -24.66 -22.29 18.90
C THR A 265 -25.07 -21.59 20.19
N VAL A 266 -26.29 -21.87 20.67
CA VAL A 266 -26.76 -21.40 21.98
C VAL A 266 -26.63 -22.53 22.98
N LYS A 267 -25.80 -22.32 24.00
CA LYS A 267 -25.65 -23.23 25.13
C LYS A 267 -26.41 -22.68 26.33
N LEU A 268 -27.27 -23.51 26.92
CA LEU A 268 -27.94 -23.21 28.18
C LEU A 268 -27.13 -23.81 29.33
N GLU A 269 -26.92 -23.02 30.37
CA GLU A 269 -26.29 -23.46 31.60
C GLU A 269 -27.16 -23.03 32.79
N ASP A 270 -27.17 -23.82 33.86
CA ASP A 270 -27.83 -23.42 35.10
C ASP A 270 -27.14 -22.16 35.62
N GLY A 271 -27.95 -21.16 36.01
CA GLY A 271 -27.44 -19.96 36.66
C GLY A 271 -27.14 -20.23 38.13
N ASP A 272 -26.28 -19.40 38.71
CA ASP A 272 -26.12 -19.39 40.17
C ASP A 272 -27.49 -19.16 40.80
N GLN A 273 -27.84 -20.02 41.76
CA GLN A 273 -29.10 -19.85 42.49
C GLN A 273 -29.11 -18.44 43.06
N ALA A 274 -30.18 -17.70 42.78
CA ALA A 274 -30.41 -16.42 43.44
C ALA A 274 -30.56 -16.75 44.93
N THR A 275 -29.47 -16.65 45.68
CA THR A 275 -29.46 -16.72 47.12
C THR A 275 -30.30 -15.54 47.57
N THR A 276 -31.59 -15.81 47.80
CA THR A 276 -32.47 -14.85 48.47
C THR A 276 -31.77 -14.56 49.78
N GLY A 277 -31.21 -13.35 49.90
CA GLY A 277 -30.50 -12.86 51.06
C GLY A 277 -31.41 -12.72 52.27
N GLU A 278 -32.01 -13.82 52.73
CA GLU A 278 -32.38 -14.02 54.12
C GLU A 278 -31.12 -14.42 54.89
N SER A 279 -30.09 -13.58 54.80
CA SER A 279 -29.10 -13.47 55.88
C SER A 279 -29.85 -12.84 57.04
N ARG A 280 -30.46 -13.70 57.85
CA ARG A 280 -31.08 -13.38 59.12
C ARG A 280 -30.02 -12.64 59.95
N SER A 281 -30.20 -11.33 60.10
CA SER A 281 -29.39 -10.51 60.99
C SER A 281 -29.66 -10.95 62.43
N GLN A 282 -28.93 -11.96 62.91
CA GLN A 282 -28.65 -12.10 64.34
C GLN A 282 -27.42 -11.26 64.63
N ALA A 283 -27.70 -10.07 65.14
CA ALA A 283 -26.75 -9.19 65.77
C ALA A 283 -26.39 -9.74 67.15
N GLU A 284 -25.15 -10.17 67.32
CA GLU A 284 -24.33 -10.16 68.55
C GLU A 284 -22.89 -10.17 68.00
N GLY A 285 -21.95 -9.27 68.25
CA GLY A 285 -21.67 -8.39 69.38
C GLY A 285 -20.16 -8.52 69.61
N GLU A 286 -19.46 -7.37 69.76
CA GLU A 286 -18.06 -7.25 70.24
C GLU A 286 -16.98 -7.72 69.24
N GLY A 287 -15.83 -7.09 69.05
CA GLY A 287 -15.17 -5.93 69.63
C GLY A 287 -13.73 -5.88 69.09
N GLN A 288 -13.25 -4.66 68.79
CA GLN A 288 -11.87 -4.16 68.96
C GLN A 288 -10.64 -4.91 68.38
N ASN A 289 -9.91 -4.11 67.58
CA ASN A 289 -8.45 -3.82 67.61
C ASN A 289 -7.42 -4.69 66.87
N ASP A 290 -6.36 -3.95 66.53
CA ASP A 290 -4.98 -4.27 66.10
C ASP A 290 -4.76 -4.56 64.60
N GLU A 291 -4.10 -3.66 63.85
CA GLU A 291 -2.67 -3.21 63.90
C GLU A 291 -1.70 -4.25 63.32
N GLY A 292 -0.91 -3.79 62.33
CA GLY A 292 0.31 -4.44 61.85
C GLY A 292 0.08 -5.56 60.83
N GLU A 293 0.92 -5.83 59.84
CA GLU A 293 2.26 -5.37 59.50
C GLU A 293 2.50 -5.66 58.01
N ASP A 294 3.31 -4.80 57.39
CA ASP A 294 3.96 -5.00 56.11
C ASP A 294 4.78 -6.29 56.10
N GLN A 295 4.68 -7.13 55.06
CA GLN A 295 5.83 -7.90 54.54
C GLN A 295 5.74 -8.01 53.01
N ASP A 296 6.70 -7.31 52.40
CA ASP A 296 7.28 -7.61 51.09
C ASP A 296 7.65 -9.10 51.00
N ASP A 297 7.37 -9.73 49.87
CA ASP A 297 8.23 -10.80 49.36
C ASP A 297 8.27 -10.75 47.82
N GLN A 298 9.47 -10.40 47.35
CA GLN A 298 9.92 -10.54 45.98
C GLN A 298 10.18 -12.03 45.68
N GLU A 299 9.54 -12.59 44.66
CA GLU A 299 10.01 -13.83 44.04
C GLU A 299 10.46 -13.55 42.61
N GLU A 300 11.78 -13.48 42.44
CA GLU A 300 12.47 -13.61 41.16
C GLU A 300 12.42 -15.06 40.68
N GLY A 301 11.65 -15.33 39.63
CA GLY A 301 11.66 -16.61 38.91
C GLY A 301 12.46 -16.49 37.61
N ARG A 302 13.80 -16.63 37.69
CA ARG A 302 14.65 -16.93 36.52
C ARG A 302 14.51 -18.42 36.16
N GLY A 303 13.96 -18.70 34.98
CA GLY A 303 13.97 -20.03 34.37
C GLY A 303 14.71 -19.98 33.04
N GLU A 304 16.03 -20.18 33.07
CA GLU A 304 16.84 -20.51 31.91
C GLU A 304 16.69 -22.01 31.64
N GLY A 305 16.07 -22.36 30.51
CA GLY A 305 16.00 -23.71 29.99
C GLY A 305 16.85 -23.79 28.72
N GLU A 306 18.08 -24.26 28.87
CA GLU A 306 18.93 -24.72 27.78
C GLU A 306 18.34 -26.03 27.23
N ASP A 307 18.01 -26.06 25.94
CA ASP A 307 17.73 -27.31 25.22
C ASP A 307 18.69 -27.41 24.02
N GLN A 308 19.71 -28.25 24.20
CA GLN A 308 20.68 -28.64 23.19
C GLN A 308 20.14 -29.88 22.47
N GLY A 309 19.59 -29.66 21.27
CA GLY A 309 19.25 -30.73 20.32
C GLY A 309 20.23 -30.74 19.16
N GLU A 310 21.37 -31.40 19.32
CA GLU A 310 22.28 -31.77 18.23
C GLU A 310 21.62 -32.87 17.38
N GLY A 311 21.34 -32.55 16.11
CA GLY A 311 20.89 -33.48 15.08
C GLY A 311 21.85 -33.41 13.90
N GLN A 312 22.83 -34.31 13.90
CA GLN A 312 23.71 -34.62 12.79
C GLN A 312 22.87 -35.24 11.66
N ASP A 313 22.99 -34.73 10.44
CA ASP A 313 22.71 -35.53 9.25
C ASP A 313 23.76 -35.22 8.18
N GLU A 314 24.57 -36.23 7.90
CA GLU A 314 25.61 -36.26 6.88
C GLU A 314 24.97 -36.66 5.55
N GLY A 315 25.06 -35.80 4.54
CA GLY A 315 24.64 -36.08 3.17
C GLY A 315 25.72 -35.65 2.20
N GLU A 316 26.45 -36.63 1.69
CA GLU A 316 27.67 -36.52 0.89
C GLU A 316 27.49 -35.87 -0.50
N ASN A 317 28.51 -35.07 -0.85
CA ASN A 317 29.16 -34.89 -2.15
C ASN A 317 28.62 -35.70 -3.34
N GLN A 318 28.33 -34.99 -4.45
CA GLN A 318 28.88 -35.35 -5.77
C GLN A 318 29.27 -34.11 -6.59
N ASN A 319 30.46 -34.23 -7.16
CA ASN A 319 31.16 -33.35 -8.08
C ASN A 319 30.31 -32.92 -9.29
N ASP A 320 30.60 -31.75 -9.85
CA ASP A 320 31.13 -31.74 -11.21
C ASP A 320 31.98 -30.49 -11.48
N GLU A 321 33.17 -30.77 -11.99
CA GLU A 321 34.20 -29.84 -12.44
C GLU A 321 33.82 -29.30 -13.82
N GLY A 322 34.09 -28.02 -14.07
CA GLY A 322 33.93 -27.41 -15.39
C GLY A 322 34.84 -26.19 -15.49
N GLU A 323 35.92 -26.36 -16.24
CA GLU A 323 37.13 -25.55 -16.28
C GLU A 323 36.99 -24.17 -16.98
N ASP A 324 37.93 -23.31 -16.59
CA ASP A 324 38.38 -22.05 -17.17
C ASP A 324 38.34 -21.97 -18.70
N GLN A 325 37.92 -20.81 -19.23
CA GLN A 325 38.58 -20.20 -20.39
C GLN A 325 38.70 -18.69 -20.22
N ASN A 326 39.95 -18.24 -20.38
CA ASN A 326 40.40 -16.87 -20.57
C ASN A 326 39.68 -16.20 -21.75
N ASP A 327 39.52 -14.88 -21.70
CA ASP A 327 40.11 -14.04 -22.75
C ASP A 327 40.32 -12.61 -22.25
N GLU A 328 41.60 -12.22 -22.30
CA GLU A 328 42.07 -10.85 -22.22
C GLU A 328 41.69 -10.13 -23.52
N GLY A 329 41.21 -8.90 -23.42
CA GLY A 329 40.92 -8.04 -24.57
C GLY A 329 41.12 -6.58 -24.20
N GLU A 330 42.16 -6.00 -24.79
CA GLU A 330 42.78 -4.71 -24.49
C GLU A 330 41.96 -3.48 -24.89
N ASP A 331 42.34 -2.38 -24.24
CA ASP A 331 42.11 -0.95 -24.52
C ASP A 331 41.87 -0.57 -25.99
N GLN A 332 40.86 0.28 -26.25
CA GLN A 332 40.99 1.39 -27.20
C GLN A 332 40.22 2.62 -26.70
N ASN A 333 40.98 3.70 -26.51
CA ASN A 333 40.53 5.09 -26.44
C ASN A 333 39.81 5.47 -27.74
N ASP A 334 38.77 6.30 -27.64
CA ASP A 334 38.58 7.40 -28.60
C ASP A 334 37.81 8.53 -27.92
N GLU A 335 38.54 9.61 -27.66
CA GLU A 335 38.01 10.93 -27.34
C GLU A 335 37.41 11.53 -28.61
N GLY A 336 36.11 11.83 -28.59
CA GLY A 336 35.43 12.60 -29.62
C GLY A 336 34.84 13.86 -28.99
N GLU A 337 35.57 14.97 -29.11
CA GLU A 337 35.06 16.32 -28.89
C GLU A 337 34.06 16.67 -30.01
N ASP A 338 32.80 16.98 -29.65
CA ASP A 338 31.88 17.64 -30.57
C ASP A 338 31.60 19.07 -30.10
N GLN A 339 31.76 19.96 -31.07
CA GLN A 339 31.87 21.40 -30.95
C GLN A 339 30.51 22.08 -30.82
N ASN A 340 30.52 23.19 -30.08
CA ASN A 340 29.45 24.18 -30.00
C ASN A 340 29.10 24.71 -31.40
N ASP A 341 27.80 24.84 -31.69
CA ASP A 341 27.29 25.84 -32.63
C ASP A 341 26.14 26.61 -31.96
N GLU A 342 26.48 27.81 -31.52
CA GLU A 342 25.54 28.86 -31.11
C GLU A 342 24.93 29.49 -32.37
N GLY A 343 23.62 29.38 -32.52
CA GLY A 343 22.85 30.13 -33.51
C GLY A 343 21.99 31.18 -32.81
N GLU A 344 22.50 32.42 -32.75
CA GLU A 344 21.72 33.61 -32.44
C GLU A 344 20.73 33.91 -33.58
N ASP A 345 19.46 34.13 -33.25
CA ASP A 345 18.54 34.89 -34.09
C ASP A 345 17.95 36.04 -33.27
N GLN A 346 18.46 37.24 -33.55
CA GLN A 346 17.85 38.51 -33.21
C GLN A 346 16.69 38.78 -34.18
N ASN A 347 15.55 39.30 -33.68
CA ASN A 347 14.86 40.45 -34.28
C ASN A 347 13.67 40.94 -33.44
N ASN A 348 13.86 42.14 -32.89
CA ASN A 348 13.04 43.36 -32.98
C ASN A 348 11.53 43.40 -32.65
N GLU A 349 11.29 44.25 -31.63
CA GLU A 349 10.42 45.44 -31.60
C GLU A 349 8.88 45.28 -31.61
N GLY A 350 8.29 45.75 -30.51
CA GLY A 350 6.89 46.14 -30.41
C GLY A 350 6.66 46.98 -29.16
N GLU A 351 6.72 48.30 -29.32
CA GLU A 351 6.54 49.34 -28.30
C GLU A 351 5.17 49.27 -27.59
N GLY A 352 5.16 49.61 -26.29
CA GLY A 352 3.94 49.89 -25.53
C GLY A 352 4.25 50.69 -24.27
N LYS A 353 4.23 52.03 -24.39
CA LYS A 353 4.37 52.98 -23.28
C LYS A 353 3.09 53.00 -22.43
N GLY A 354 3.24 52.95 -21.12
CA GLY A 354 2.20 53.27 -20.14
C GLY A 354 2.82 53.80 -18.86
N GLU A 355 2.65 55.10 -18.63
CA GLU A 355 3.13 55.87 -17.47
C GLU A 355 2.37 55.46 -16.19
N GLY A 356 3.03 55.46 -15.04
CA GLY A 356 2.36 55.19 -13.76
C GLY A 356 3.27 55.26 -12.54
N GLU A 357 3.41 56.48 -12.02
CA GLU A 357 3.53 56.88 -10.60
C GLU A 357 4.54 56.23 -9.64
N GLN A 358 5.32 57.14 -9.06
CA GLN A 358 6.36 56.98 -8.06
C GLN A 358 5.74 57.25 -6.67
N LEU A 359 5.80 56.28 -5.75
CA LEU A 359 5.55 56.51 -4.32
C LEU A 359 6.58 55.77 -3.47
N ASP A 360 7.32 56.56 -2.69
CA ASP A 360 8.11 56.20 -1.52
C ASP A 360 7.23 55.59 -0.42
N GLY A 361 7.78 54.65 0.34
CA GLY A 361 7.24 54.27 1.64
C GLY A 361 7.63 52.85 2.06
N GLY A 362 8.74 52.73 2.78
CA GLY A 362 9.11 51.49 3.46
C GLY A 362 8.31 51.31 4.74
N ASP A 363 7.92 50.07 5.02
CA ASP A 363 7.62 49.56 6.37
C ASP A 363 7.84 48.04 6.35
N THR A 364 8.75 47.57 7.19
CA THR A 364 8.95 46.16 7.56
C THR A 364 7.75 45.68 8.38
N GLN A 365 7.01 44.69 7.89
CA GLN A 365 5.98 43.99 8.67
C GLN A 365 6.56 42.73 9.33
N GLU A 366 6.43 42.69 10.65
CA GLU A 366 6.66 41.54 11.52
C GLU A 366 5.57 40.46 11.28
N GLY A 367 5.95 39.19 11.47
CA GLY A 367 5.18 38.00 11.11
C GLY A 367 3.79 37.89 11.72
N GLY A 368 2.88 37.31 10.94
CA GLY A 368 1.49 37.06 11.32
C GLY A 368 1.36 35.89 12.31
N GLU A 369 0.82 36.17 13.49
CA GLU A 369 0.30 35.14 14.40
C GLU A 369 -0.99 34.55 13.82
N PHE A 370 -1.01 33.23 13.60
CA PHE A 370 -2.19 32.49 13.17
C PHE A 370 -3.16 32.26 14.34
N ALA A 371 -4.47 32.39 14.08
CA ALA A 371 -5.52 32.28 15.09
C ALA A 371 -5.58 30.89 15.78
N GLU A 372 -5.59 30.90 17.11
CA GLU A 372 -5.80 29.71 17.95
C GLU A 372 -7.25 29.19 17.82
N GLY A 373 -7.45 27.91 17.45
CA GLY A 373 -8.77 27.28 17.59
C GLY A 373 -9.13 26.10 16.68
N THR A 374 -8.34 25.77 15.66
CA THR A 374 -8.59 24.58 14.83
C THR A 374 -7.77 23.39 15.34
N ASN A 375 -8.38 22.21 15.45
CA ASN A 375 -7.68 20.95 15.73
C ASN A 375 -6.73 20.65 14.57
N LYS A 376 -5.51 21.20 14.61
CA LYS A 376 -4.46 20.93 13.64
C LYS A 376 -3.99 19.48 13.85
N ILE A 377 -4.39 18.59 12.95
CA ILE A 377 -3.76 17.28 12.84
C ILE A 377 -2.35 17.55 12.32
N ARG A 378 -1.32 17.23 13.11
CA ARG A 378 0.08 17.31 12.67
C ARG A 378 0.32 16.20 11.64
N LEU A 379 0.13 16.51 10.37
CA LEU A 379 0.43 15.61 9.26
C LEU A 379 1.94 15.62 9.02
N VAL A 380 2.64 14.57 9.45
CA VAL A 380 4.08 14.42 9.20
C VAL A 380 4.26 13.64 7.91
N CYS A 381 4.82 14.28 6.89
CA CYS A 381 5.26 13.59 5.68
C CYS A 381 6.78 13.37 5.70
N ASN A 382 7.22 12.22 5.19
CA ASN A 382 8.63 11.87 5.04
C ASN A 382 9.28 12.38 3.75
N GLY A 383 8.72 13.37 3.03
CA GLY A 383 9.29 13.89 1.78
C GLY A 383 9.54 12.83 0.68
N ARG A 384 9.98 13.25 -0.51
CA ARG A 384 10.50 12.32 -1.53
C ARG A 384 12.01 12.13 -1.38
N PRO A 385 12.55 10.93 -1.68
CA PRO A 385 13.99 10.76 -1.77
C PRO A 385 14.57 11.71 -2.83
N CYS A 386 15.64 12.42 -2.50
CA CYS A 386 16.39 13.24 -3.46
C CYS A 386 16.71 12.43 -4.73
N ALA A 387 16.45 12.99 -5.92
CA ALA A 387 16.61 12.30 -7.20
C ALA A 387 18.06 11.89 -7.52
N GLN A 388 19.05 12.50 -6.87
CA GLN A 388 20.46 12.14 -7.04
C GLN A 388 20.94 11.07 -6.05
N CYS A 389 20.57 11.15 -4.78
CA CYS A 389 21.10 10.24 -3.75
C CYS A 389 20.11 9.16 -3.30
N PHE A 390 18.83 9.29 -3.64
CA PHE A 390 17.72 8.40 -3.27
C PHE A 390 17.58 8.11 -1.75
N GLN A 391 18.28 8.85 -0.90
CA GLN A 391 18.34 8.61 0.55
C GLN A 391 17.84 9.80 1.38
N CYS A 392 17.96 11.02 0.87
CA CYS A 392 17.67 12.24 1.63
C CYS A 392 16.18 12.59 1.55
N ARG A 393 15.61 12.91 2.71
CA ARG A 393 14.22 13.31 2.92
C ARG A 393 14.26 14.64 3.66
N ASP A 394 14.36 15.72 2.91
CA ASP A 394 14.94 16.95 3.47
C ASP A 394 13.94 17.85 4.21
N TRP A 395 12.63 17.68 3.95
CA TRP A 395 11.58 18.59 4.42
C TRP A 395 10.44 17.85 5.10
N HIS A 396 9.85 18.51 6.09
CA HIS A 396 8.58 18.12 6.70
C HIS A 396 7.54 19.22 6.48
N PHE A 397 6.29 18.83 6.26
CA PHE A 397 5.15 19.73 6.22
C PHE A 397 4.48 19.81 7.59
N GLU A 398 4.08 20.99 8.03
CA GLU A 398 3.26 21.25 9.21
C GLU A 398 2.13 22.23 8.86
N GLY A 399 0.95 21.69 8.59
CA GLY A 399 -0.26 22.45 8.27
C GLY A 399 -1.51 21.60 8.49
N ASP A 400 -2.68 22.12 8.12
CA ASP A 400 -3.93 21.37 8.19
C ASP A 400 -4.15 20.43 6.99
N GLU A 401 -5.12 19.52 7.13
CA GLU A 401 -5.44 18.51 6.12
C GLU A 401 -6.00 19.10 4.81
N GLU A 402 -6.67 20.25 4.90
CA GLU A 402 -7.21 20.96 3.73
C GLU A 402 -6.07 21.51 2.87
N THR A 403 -5.15 22.23 3.50
CA THR A 403 -3.94 22.78 2.89
C THR A 403 -3.11 21.65 2.28
N TRP A 404 -2.92 20.55 3.02
CA TRP A 404 -2.23 19.37 2.52
C TRP A 404 -2.90 18.75 1.28
N THR A 405 -4.21 18.54 1.34
CA THR A 405 -4.98 17.93 0.24
C THR A 405 -4.92 18.81 -1.00
N TRP A 406 -4.97 20.12 -0.82
CA TRP A 406 -4.82 21.10 -1.89
C TRP A 406 -3.42 21.02 -2.55
N ILE A 407 -2.34 21.01 -1.75
CA ILE A 407 -0.94 20.83 -2.24
C ILE A 407 -0.78 19.51 -2.99
N SER A 408 -1.34 18.41 -2.48
CA SER A 408 -1.22 17.10 -3.12
C SER A 408 -1.81 17.03 -4.54
N ASN A 409 -2.65 18.00 -4.91
CA ASN A 409 -3.27 18.10 -6.23
C ASN A 409 -2.57 19.07 -7.18
N TYR A 410 -1.33 19.49 -6.89
CA TYR A 410 -0.59 20.52 -7.64
C TYR A 410 -0.53 20.34 -9.16
N ARG A 411 -0.60 19.09 -9.67
CA ARG A 411 -0.61 18.81 -11.12
C ARG A 411 -1.85 19.38 -11.83
N LYS A 412 -2.82 19.84 -11.07
CA LYS A 412 -4.07 20.45 -11.52
C LYS A 412 -4.18 21.92 -11.15
N TRP A 413 -3.14 22.50 -10.54
CA TRP A 413 -3.14 23.91 -10.15
C TRP A 413 -3.27 24.82 -11.37
N ASN A 414 -4.00 25.90 -11.19
CA ASN A 414 -4.06 27.02 -12.12
C ASN A 414 -3.45 28.28 -11.46
N ASP A 415 -3.47 29.41 -12.16
CA ASP A 415 -2.89 30.67 -11.68
C ASP A 415 -3.42 31.11 -10.31
N GLU A 416 -4.70 30.85 -9.98
CA GLU A 416 -5.26 31.18 -8.66
C GLU A 416 -4.69 30.29 -7.54
N ASP A 417 -4.36 29.04 -7.85
CA ASP A 417 -3.71 28.14 -6.90
C ASP A 417 -2.23 28.56 -6.68
N GLU A 418 -1.56 29.01 -7.73
CA GLU A 418 -0.21 29.58 -7.62
C GLU A 418 -0.22 30.87 -6.79
N ASP A 419 -1.17 31.77 -7.02
CA ASP A 419 -1.37 32.97 -6.22
C ASP A 419 -1.62 32.62 -4.75
N ARG A 420 -2.48 31.62 -4.48
CA ARG A 420 -2.76 31.14 -3.12
C ARG A 420 -1.49 30.63 -2.42
N TRP A 421 -0.62 29.93 -3.13
CA TRP A 421 0.63 29.41 -2.57
C TRP A 421 1.51 30.54 -1.99
N TYR A 422 1.60 31.66 -2.72
CA TYR A 422 2.37 32.82 -2.30
C TYR A 422 1.61 33.70 -1.29
N SER A 423 0.32 33.95 -1.51
CA SER A 423 -0.48 34.86 -0.68
C SER A 423 -0.70 34.33 0.73
N ASP A 424 -0.93 33.03 0.86
CA ASP A 424 -1.20 32.39 2.15
C ASP A 424 0.10 31.93 2.83
N ALA A 425 1.26 32.23 2.23
CA ALA A 425 2.58 31.81 2.68
C ALA A 425 2.65 30.30 2.97
N VAL A 426 1.98 29.47 2.15
CA VAL A 426 1.87 28.02 2.38
C VAL A 426 3.23 27.33 2.38
N TYR A 427 4.22 27.94 1.73
CA TYR A 427 5.60 27.50 1.75
C TYR A 427 6.23 27.51 3.16
N GLU A 428 5.75 28.34 4.10
CA GLU A 428 6.22 28.37 5.48
C GLU A 428 5.80 27.14 6.29
N CYS A 429 4.79 26.40 5.82
CA CYS A 429 4.45 25.10 6.38
C CYS A 429 5.52 24.04 6.11
N PHE A 430 6.51 24.30 5.25
CA PHE A 430 7.62 23.38 5.00
C PHE A 430 8.84 23.79 5.82
N THR A 431 9.27 22.91 6.72
CA THR A 431 10.48 23.12 7.53
C THR A 431 11.49 22.03 7.20
N LYS A 432 12.76 22.42 7.09
CA LYS A 432 13.86 21.50 6.85
C LYS A 432 14.07 20.65 8.10
N ARG A 433 14.26 19.34 7.94
CA ARG A 433 14.59 18.48 9.08
C ARG A 433 16.03 18.73 9.54
N ASP A 434 16.27 18.71 10.84
CA ASP A 434 17.62 18.88 11.41
C ASP A 434 18.58 17.76 10.98
N ASP A 435 18.06 16.58 10.61
CA ASP A 435 18.82 15.42 10.13
C ASP A 435 18.97 15.36 8.59
N ALA A 436 18.47 16.36 7.87
CA ALA A 436 18.57 16.44 6.41
C ALA A 436 20.00 16.74 5.96
N MET A 437 20.74 15.70 5.56
CA MET A 437 22.08 15.80 5.00
C MET A 437 22.15 15.16 3.61
N CYS A 438 22.28 15.97 2.55
CA CYS A 438 22.61 15.49 1.21
C CYS A 438 24.11 15.17 1.11
N LYS A 439 24.48 13.89 1.19
CA LYS A 439 25.88 13.43 1.10
C LYS A 439 26.55 13.69 -0.26
N PHE A 440 25.79 14.09 -1.28
CA PHE A 440 26.29 14.21 -2.65
C PHE A 440 26.92 15.57 -2.98
N SER A 441 26.68 16.61 -2.18
CA SER A 441 27.31 17.91 -2.41
C SER A 441 28.62 18.03 -1.61
N GLY A 442 29.74 18.22 -2.31
CA GLY A 442 30.98 18.73 -1.71
C GLY A 442 30.88 20.21 -1.29
N TYR A 443 29.66 20.74 -1.15
CA TYR A 443 29.37 22.11 -0.77
C TYR A 443 28.94 22.17 0.69
N ASN A 444 29.45 23.17 1.42
CA ASN A 444 29.12 23.43 2.82
C ASN A 444 27.59 23.40 3.06
N ASN A 445 27.21 22.92 4.25
CA ASN A 445 25.83 22.88 4.77
C ASN A 445 25.05 24.20 4.70
N ASP A 446 25.73 25.32 4.41
CA ASP A 446 25.16 26.67 4.35
C ASP A 446 24.53 27.03 2.98
N ALA A 447 24.59 26.16 1.98
CA ALA A 447 24.08 26.44 0.63
C ALA A 447 22.59 26.14 0.42
N TYR A 448 21.77 26.14 1.47
CA TYR A 448 20.32 26.11 1.35
C TYR A 448 19.81 27.53 1.17
N SER A 449 19.62 27.98 -0.07
CA SER A 449 18.96 29.25 -0.32
C SER A 449 17.44 29.03 -0.32
N SER A 450 16.73 29.62 0.63
CA SER A 450 15.28 29.53 0.79
C SER A 450 14.51 30.38 -0.22
N ASN A 451 15.07 30.59 -1.42
CA ASN A 451 14.36 31.30 -2.48
C ASN A 451 13.25 30.38 -2.98
N GLY A 452 12.04 30.61 -2.45
CA GLY A 452 10.84 29.79 -2.62
C GLY A 452 10.27 29.82 -4.03
N TYR A 453 11.04 29.36 -5.01
CA TYR A 453 10.56 29.16 -6.36
C TYR A 453 9.74 27.86 -6.42
N LEU A 454 8.53 27.97 -6.97
CA LEU A 454 7.66 26.84 -7.25
C LEU A 454 8.26 25.97 -8.34
N LEU A 455 8.58 24.73 -8.00
CA LEU A 455 8.77 23.67 -8.98
C LEU A 455 7.79 22.55 -8.65
N HIS A 456 6.70 22.49 -9.42
CA HIS A 456 5.80 21.34 -9.44
C HIS A 456 5.21 20.96 -8.07
N GLY A 457 4.56 21.91 -7.39
CA GLY A 457 3.78 21.64 -6.17
C GLY A 457 4.56 21.19 -4.95
N GLY A 458 5.84 21.51 -4.91
CA GLY A 458 6.71 21.33 -3.75
C GLY A 458 7.50 22.60 -3.48
N TYR A 459 8.07 22.68 -2.27
CA TYR A 459 9.04 23.71 -1.94
C TYR A 459 10.36 23.39 -2.66
N GLY A 460 10.76 24.27 -3.58
CA GLY A 460 12.00 24.15 -4.33
C GLY A 460 13.17 24.72 -3.56
N VAL A 461 14.24 23.94 -3.37
CA VAL A 461 15.51 24.47 -2.84
C VAL A 461 16.64 24.18 -3.80
N SER A 462 17.38 25.23 -4.15
CA SER A 462 18.57 25.15 -4.99
C SER A 462 19.78 24.75 -4.14
N HIS A 463 20.61 23.85 -4.68
CA HIS A 463 21.93 23.52 -4.14
C HIS A 463 22.99 24.17 -5.04
N GLY A 464 23.35 25.43 -4.81
CA GLY A 464 24.26 26.15 -5.70
C GLY A 464 23.75 26.18 -7.16
N ASN A 465 24.64 26.00 -8.14
CA ASN A 465 24.31 26.01 -9.58
C ASN A 465 23.47 24.81 -10.06
N VAL A 466 22.98 23.95 -9.17
CA VAL A 466 22.07 22.84 -9.50
C VAL A 466 20.64 23.32 -9.26
N TYR A 467 19.98 23.71 -10.35
CA TYR A 467 18.55 23.94 -10.39
C TYR A 467 17.82 22.59 -10.31
N ASP A 468 16.65 22.58 -9.68
CA ASP A 468 15.67 21.47 -9.62
C ASP A 468 15.79 20.44 -8.48
N HIS A 469 15.30 20.81 -7.29
CA HIS A 469 14.77 19.85 -6.32
C HIS A 469 13.30 20.17 -6.03
N SER A 470 12.37 19.31 -6.44
CA SER A 470 10.95 19.39 -6.06
C SER A 470 10.64 18.37 -4.97
N CYS A 471 10.38 18.82 -3.74
CA CYS A 471 9.91 17.95 -2.67
C CYS A 471 8.38 17.90 -2.65
N VAL A 472 7.80 16.88 -3.31
CA VAL A 472 6.37 16.57 -3.12
C VAL A 472 6.25 15.57 -1.99
N CYS A 473 5.47 15.91 -0.99
CA CYS A 473 5.25 15.12 0.20
C CYS A 473 4.05 14.15 -0.04
N GLU A 474 4.16 12.86 0.33
CA GLU A 474 3.09 11.84 0.21
C GLU A 474 2.39 11.56 1.57
N LYS A 475 1.07 11.37 1.57
CA LYS A 475 0.26 11.20 2.80
C LYS A 475 0.54 9.81 3.39
N HIS A 476 1.08 9.74 4.61
CA HIS A 476 1.25 8.50 5.36
C HIS A 476 0.07 8.26 6.31
#